data_AF-A0A4S8ML34-F1
#
_entry.id   AF-A0A4S8ML34-F1
#
_cell.length_a   1.000
_cell.length_b   1.000
_cell.length_c   1.000
_cell.angle_alpha   90.00
_cell.angle_beta   90.00
_cell.angle_gamma   90.00
#
_symmetry.space_group_name_H-M   'P 1'
#
loop_
_entity.id
_entity.type
_entity.pdbx_description
1 polymer ?
#
loop_
_entity_poly.entity_id
_entity_poly.type
_entity_poly.pdbx_seq_one_letter_code
_entity_poly.pdbx_strand_id
1 'polypeptide(L)'
;DPAPSKSLFHLFYRLDQKLLVHITRHEFRPYDLFKLDTRVCQKADRSSGGLDTLLSCPGSHKDYPSLEDLLIPLLVYFEVLVAYLSTSSANASLVAALALGTTKYISHLTDLSRQYKWAFVLDYHWAYHGMRRLDMKDGFHDRWGAPDAELLLELIRHPQTRGSSSSGKSTAPLEEQPCWGWNSGKCKTSPCPDGRAHKCKICGSPEHVNKDC
;
A
#
# COMPACT_ATOMS: atom_id res chain seq x y z
N ASP A 1 -8.00 -43.78 4.37
CA ASP A 1 -6.88 -42.87 4.07
C ASP A 1 -7.37 -41.46 3.83
N PRO A 2 -6.80 -40.43 4.48
CA PRO A 2 -7.04 -39.06 4.07
C PRO A 2 -6.47 -38.87 2.66
N ALA A 3 -7.25 -38.25 1.77
CA ALA A 3 -6.82 -37.95 0.41
C ALA A 3 -5.52 -37.12 0.45
N PRO A 4 -4.59 -37.30 -0.51
CA PRO A 4 -3.37 -36.50 -0.55
C PRO A 4 -3.73 -35.01 -0.68
N SER A 5 -3.38 -34.22 0.34
CA SER A 5 -3.55 -32.77 0.32
C SER A 5 -2.63 -32.18 -0.74
N LYS A 6 -3.20 -31.54 -1.77
CA LYS A 6 -2.41 -30.84 -2.79
C LYS A 6 -1.60 -29.73 -2.13
N SER A 7 -0.30 -29.67 -2.43
CA SER A 7 0.59 -28.60 -2.00
C SER A 7 0.06 -27.23 -2.45
N LEU A 8 0.23 -26.20 -1.60
CA LEU A 8 -0.19 -24.82 -1.91
C LEU A 8 0.35 -24.34 -3.27
N PHE A 9 1.59 -24.67 -3.59
CA PHE A 9 2.22 -24.32 -4.87
C PHE A 9 1.52 -24.96 -6.08
N HIS A 10 0.94 -26.14 -5.91
CA HIS A 10 0.19 -26.80 -6.97
C HIS A 10 -1.20 -26.17 -7.16
N LEU A 11 -1.84 -25.72 -6.08
CA LEU A 11 -3.12 -25.02 -6.14
C LEU A 11 -2.98 -23.66 -6.84
N PHE A 12 -1.87 -22.96 -6.61
CA PHE A 12 -1.60 -21.62 -7.15
C PHE A 12 -0.42 -21.59 -8.12
N TYR A 13 -0.33 -22.60 -9.00
CA TYR A 13 0.81 -22.76 -9.93
C TYR A 13 1.03 -21.59 -10.90
N ARG A 14 0.02 -20.73 -11.09
CA ARG A 14 0.09 -19.53 -11.94
C ARG A 14 0.69 -18.32 -11.24
N LEU A 15 0.85 -18.37 -9.92
CA LEU A 15 1.46 -17.30 -9.14
C LEU A 15 2.94 -17.60 -8.94
N ASP A 16 3.75 -16.53 -8.92
CA ASP A 16 5.16 -16.65 -8.56
C ASP A 16 5.30 -17.17 -7.12
N GLN A 17 6.22 -18.12 -6.92
CA GLN A 17 6.40 -18.80 -5.64
C GLN A 17 6.81 -17.84 -4.51
N LYS A 18 7.56 -16.77 -4.83
CA LYS A 18 7.97 -15.77 -3.82
C LYS A 18 6.77 -15.01 -3.28
N LEU A 19 5.76 -14.75 -4.12
CA LEU A 19 4.53 -14.10 -3.67
C LEU A 19 3.78 -14.99 -2.68
N LEU A 20 3.65 -16.29 -2.97
CA LEU A 20 3.04 -17.25 -2.05
C LEU A 20 3.77 -17.30 -0.70
N VAL A 21 5.11 -17.32 -0.71
CA VAL A 21 5.92 -17.26 0.51
C VAL A 21 5.68 -15.96 1.28
N HIS A 22 5.65 -14.80 0.61
CA HIS A 22 5.36 -13.53 1.27
C HIS A 22 3.94 -13.47 1.86
N ILE A 23 2.94 -14.06 1.20
CA ILE A 23 1.56 -14.08 1.71
C ILE A 23 1.50 -14.94 2.98
N THR A 24 2.03 -16.16 2.92
CA THR A 24 2.00 -17.12 4.04
C THR A 24 2.83 -16.67 5.25
N ARG A 25 3.82 -15.80 5.06
CA ARG A 25 4.58 -15.15 6.15
C ARG A 25 3.98 -13.82 6.63
N HIS A 26 2.84 -13.41 6.06
CA HIS A 26 2.24 -12.10 6.32
C HIS A 26 3.21 -10.92 6.06
N GLU A 27 4.04 -11.06 5.02
CA GLU A 27 5.02 -10.07 4.54
C GLU A 27 4.56 -9.34 3.26
N PHE A 28 3.57 -9.87 2.56
CA PHE A 28 3.04 -9.35 1.28
C PHE A 28 2.26 -8.03 1.45
N ARG A 29 2.75 -6.92 0.88
CA ARG A 29 2.21 -5.57 1.18
C ARG A 29 0.88 -5.31 0.46
N PRO A 30 -0.02 -4.48 1.03
CA PRO A 30 -1.32 -4.21 0.43
C PRO A 30 -1.18 -3.48 -0.92
N TYR A 31 -0.19 -2.61 -1.05
CA TYR A 31 0.15 -1.93 -2.31
C TYR A 31 0.54 -2.91 -3.42
N ASP A 32 1.04 -4.09 -3.09
CA ASP A 32 1.54 -5.09 -4.05
C ASP A 32 0.46 -6.08 -4.52
N LEU A 33 -0.79 -5.98 -4.05
CA LEU A 33 -1.90 -6.87 -4.43
C LEU A 33 -2.06 -7.06 -5.94
N PHE A 34 -1.92 -6.01 -6.75
CA PHE A 34 -2.03 -6.08 -8.21
C PHE A 34 -1.12 -7.16 -8.84
N LYS A 35 -0.03 -7.57 -8.16
CA LYS A 35 0.85 -8.68 -8.56
C LYS A 35 0.20 -10.06 -8.50
N LEU A 36 -0.97 -10.18 -7.88
CA LEU A 36 -1.78 -11.40 -7.81
C LEU A 36 -2.82 -11.47 -8.93
N ASP A 37 -3.04 -10.38 -9.68
CA ASP A 37 -3.93 -10.40 -10.83
C ASP A 37 -3.23 -11.05 -12.03
N THR A 38 -3.68 -12.23 -12.41
CA THR A 38 -3.13 -12.96 -13.56
C THR A 38 -3.19 -12.17 -14.88
N ARG A 39 -4.15 -11.25 -15.04
CA ARG A 39 -4.25 -10.37 -16.22
C ARG A 39 -3.07 -9.40 -16.26
N VAL A 40 -2.68 -8.89 -15.09
CA VAL A 40 -1.52 -8.00 -14.92
C VAL A 40 -0.22 -8.77 -15.17
N CYS A 41 -0.06 -9.97 -14.59
CA CYS A 41 1.12 -10.81 -14.79
C CYS A 41 1.30 -11.18 -16.28
N GLN A 42 0.25 -11.66 -16.94
CA GLN A 42 0.29 -12.02 -18.37
C GLN A 42 0.62 -10.83 -19.27
N LYS A 43 0.16 -9.63 -18.91
CA LYS A 43 0.50 -8.40 -19.65
C LYS A 43 1.97 -8.04 -19.46
N ALA A 44 2.51 -8.19 -18.25
CA ALA A 44 3.92 -7.93 -17.97
C ALA A 44 4.84 -8.92 -18.68
N ASP A 45 4.49 -10.21 -18.73
CA ASP A 45 5.23 -11.23 -19.47
C ASP A 45 5.38 -10.92 -20.96
N ARG A 46 4.37 -10.26 -21.55
CA ARG A 46 4.39 -9.84 -22.96
C ARG A 46 5.13 -8.52 -23.19
N SER A 47 5.49 -7.81 -22.12
CA SER A 47 6.18 -6.51 -22.19
C SER A 47 7.69 -6.69 -22.15
N SER A 48 8.44 -5.74 -22.71
CA SER A 48 9.91 -5.80 -22.77
C SER A 48 10.60 -5.87 -21.39
N GLY A 49 9.91 -5.49 -20.31
CA GLY A 49 10.41 -5.59 -18.94
C GLY A 49 10.17 -6.95 -18.26
N GLY A 50 9.24 -7.76 -18.77
CA GLY A 50 8.90 -9.06 -18.19
C GLY A 50 8.28 -9.01 -16.80
N LEU A 51 7.95 -10.19 -16.26
CA LEU A 51 7.34 -10.35 -14.93
C LEU A 51 8.28 -9.94 -13.79
N ASP A 52 9.59 -10.22 -13.89
CA ASP A 52 10.56 -9.90 -12.84
C ASP A 52 10.62 -8.39 -12.54
N THR A 53 10.50 -7.56 -13.58
CA THR A 53 10.43 -6.10 -13.41
C THR A 53 9.17 -5.69 -12.65
N LEU A 54 8.02 -6.29 -13.00
CA LEU A 54 6.76 -6.02 -12.30
C LEU A 54 6.82 -6.42 -10.82
N LEU A 55 7.39 -7.59 -10.52
CA LEU A 55 7.51 -8.09 -9.14
C LEU A 55 8.42 -7.20 -8.28
N SER A 56 9.40 -6.54 -8.91
CA SER A 56 10.35 -5.65 -8.25
C SER A 56 9.81 -4.24 -7.98
N CYS A 57 8.82 -3.79 -8.74
CA CYS A 57 8.22 -2.45 -8.59
C CYS A 57 7.25 -2.42 -7.40
N PRO A 58 7.32 -1.43 -6.48
CA PRO A 58 6.30 -1.24 -5.48
C PRO A 58 5.01 -0.75 -6.14
N GLY A 59 3.87 -1.29 -5.71
CA GLY A 59 2.59 -0.83 -6.22
C GLY A 59 2.20 0.57 -5.74
N SER A 60 1.25 1.16 -6.46
CA SER A 60 0.77 2.52 -6.27
C SER A 60 -0.74 2.61 -6.48
N HIS A 61 -1.33 3.76 -6.17
CA HIS A 61 -2.75 4.01 -6.46
C HIS A 61 -3.12 3.82 -7.94
N LYS A 62 -2.18 4.06 -8.86
CA LYS A 62 -2.43 3.95 -10.31
C LYS A 62 -2.69 2.52 -10.76
N ASP A 63 -2.21 1.55 -9.98
CA ASP A 63 -2.37 0.13 -10.27
C ASP A 63 -3.78 -0.38 -9.87
N TYR A 64 -4.58 0.46 -9.20
CA TYR A 64 -5.95 0.16 -8.78
C TYR A 64 -6.91 1.25 -9.28
N PRO A 65 -7.26 1.31 -10.56
CA PRO A 65 -8.14 2.36 -11.08
C PRO A 65 -9.61 2.19 -10.66
N SER A 66 -10.05 0.98 -10.27
CA SER A 66 -11.42 0.71 -9.86
C SER A 66 -11.52 -0.30 -8.71
N LEU A 67 -12.73 -0.46 -8.18
CA LEU A 67 -13.04 -1.49 -7.18
C LEU A 67 -12.68 -2.90 -7.68
N GLU A 68 -12.93 -3.20 -8.95
CA GLU A 68 -12.62 -4.50 -9.52
C GLU A 68 -11.11 -4.79 -9.48
N ASP A 69 -10.29 -3.80 -9.82
CA ASP A 69 -8.83 -3.92 -9.82
C ASP A 69 -8.26 -4.15 -8.41
N LEU A 70 -9.00 -3.78 -7.36
CA LEU A 70 -8.67 -4.11 -5.98
C LEU A 70 -9.21 -5.49 -5.58
N LEU A 71 -10.48 -5.76 -5.85
CA LEU A 71 -11.17 -6.94 -5.31
C LEU A 71 -10.65 -8.25 -5.91
N ILE A 72 -10.34 -8.29 -7.21
CA ILE A 72 -9.84 -9.52 -7.87
C ILE A 72 -8.54 -10.03 -7.21
N PRO A 73 -7.45 -9.24 -7.14
CA PRO A 73 -6.24 -9.70 -6.47
C PRO A 73 -6.41 -9.88 -4.96
N LEU A 74 -7.29 -9.12 -4.31
CA LEU A 74 -7.59 -9.28 -2.89
C LEU A 74 -8.27 -10.63 -2.58
N LEU A 75 -9.19 -11.08 -3.44
CA LEU A 75 -9.81 -12.40 -3.31
C LEU A 75 -8.76 -13.51 -3.44
N VAL A 76 -7.86 -13.41 -4.43
CA VAL A 76 -6.74 -14.35 -4.59
C VAL A 76 -5.84 -14.38 -3.35
N TYR A 77 -5.54 -13.22 -2.76
CA TYR A 77 -4.79 -13.13 -1.51
C TYR A 77 -5.44 -13.95 -0.38
N PHE A 78 -6.75 -13.80 -0.19
CA PHE A 78 -7.48 -14.56 0.83
C PHE A 78 -7.62 -16.04 0.50
N GLU A 79 -7.80 -16.42 -0.77
CA GLU A 79 -7.81 -17.81 -1.20
C GLU A 79 -6.48 -18.51 -0.86
N VAL A 80 -5.35 -17.84 -1.09
CA VAL A 80 -4.03 -18.35 -0.72
C VAL A 80 -3.92 -18.54 0.80
N LEU A 81 -4.36 -17.56 1.60
CA LEU A 81 -4.33 -17.67 3.06
C LEU A 81 -5.23 -18.81 3.57
N VAL A 82 -6.44 -18.94 3.06
CA VAL A 82 -7.39 -20.00 3.43
C VAL A 82 -6.82 -21.38 3.10
N ALA A 83 -6.24 -21.55 1.90
CA ALA A 83 -5.60 -22.80 1.50
C ALA A 83 -4.36 -23.11 2.34
N TYR A 84 -3.55 -22.10 2.65
CA TYR A 84 -2.39 -22.26 3.53
C TYR A 84 -2.82 -22.69 4.93
N LEU A 85 -3.79 -22.03 5.55
CA LEU A 85 -4.29 -22.41 6.87
C LEU A 85 -4.88 -23.82 6.87
N SER A 86 -5.63 -24.17 5.83
CA SER A 86 -6.23 -25.50 5.69
C SER A 86 -5.20 -26.63 5.55
N THR A 87 -3.99 -26.34 5.05
CA THR A 87 -2.92 -27.33 4.84
C THR A 87 -1.88 -27.34 5.96
N SER A 88 -1.67 -26.21 6.65
CA SER A 88 -0.65 -26.04 7.68
C SER A 88 -1.18 -26.16 9.11
N SER A 89 -2.44 -25.77 9.33
CA SER A 89 -3.08 -25.78 10.64
C SER A 89 -4.37 -26.59 10.53
N ALA A 90 -4.47 -27.73 11.21
CA ALA A 90 -5.71 -28.50 11.26
C ALA A 90 -6.84 -27.80 12.06
N ASN A 91 -6.85 -26.45 12.11
CA ASN A 91 -7.77 -25.65 12.89
C ASN A 91 -8.86 -25.04 12.00
N ALA A 92 -9.91 -25.83 11.78
CA ALA A 92 -11.08 -25.44 10.98
C ALA A 92 -11.73 -24.14 11.46
N SER A 93 -11.65 -23.82 12.75
CA SER A 93 -12.21 -22.57 13.30
C SER A 93 -11.47 -21.34 12.79
N LEU A 94 -10.14 -21.38 12.66
CA LEU A 94 -9.37 -20.28 12.09
C LEU A 94 -9.68 -20.08 10.60
N VAL A 95 -9.79 -21.18 9.86
CA VAL A 95 -10.16 -21.16 8.44
C VAL A 95 -11.55 -20.53 8.27
N ALA A 96 -12.53 -20.95 9.07
CA ALA A 96 -13.88 -20.41 9.03
C ALA A 96 -13.93 -18.92 9.44
N ALA A 97 -13.20 -18.52 10.48
CA ALA A 97 -13.12 -17.14 10.93
C ALA A 97 -12.53 -16.23 9.84
N LEU A 98 -11.42 -16.64 9.22
CA LEU A 98 -10.81 -15.89 8.12
C LEU A 98 -11.76 -15.79 6.92
N ALA A 99 -12.38 -16.90 6.50
CA ALA A 99 -13.31 -16.90 5.36
C ALA A 99 -14.51 -15.96 5.59
N LEU A 100 -15.10 -15.98 6.78
CA LEU A 100 -16.20 -15.07 7.14
C LEU A 100 -15.72 -13.61 7.21
N GLY A 101 -14.53 -13.38 7.76
CA GLY A 101 -13.89 -12.07 7.81
C GLY A 101 -13.63 -11.50 6.43
N THR A 102 -13.18 -12.33 5.49
CA THR A 102 -13.03 -11.97 4.07
C THR A 102 -14.34 -11.46 3.50
N THR A 103 -15.43 -12.23 3.61
CA THR A 103 -16.73 -11.81 3.07
C THR A 103 -17.17 -10.46 3.63
N LYS A 104 -17.08 -10.29 4.96
CA LYS A 104 -17.44 -9.02 5.62
C LYS A 104 -16.58 -7.86 5.14
N TYR A 105 -15.28 -8.07 4.99
CA TYR A 105 -14.36 -7.02 4.54
C TYR A 105 -14.62 -6.61 3.09
N ILE A 106 -14.90 -7.55 2.19
CA ILE A 106 -15.23 -7.28 0.78
C ILE A 106 -16.54 -6.49 0.68
N SER A 107 -17.58 -6.89 1.45
CA SER A 107 -18.83 -6.12 1.54
C SER A 107 -18.57 -4.70 2.03
N HIS A 108 -17.76 -4.55 3.07
CA HIS A 108 -17.43 -3.23 3.62
C HIS A 108 -16.70 -2.33 2.61
N LEU A 109 -15.70 -2.84 1.88
CA LEU A 109 -15.02 -2.08 0.81
C LEU A 109 -15.99 -1.66 -0.30
N THR A 110 -16.94 -2.54 -0.64
CA THR A 110 -17.99 -2.25 -1.63
C THR A 110 -18.92 -1.13 -1.16
N ASP A 111 -19.25 -1.10 0.13
CA ASP A 111 -20.07 -0.03 0.70
C ASP A 111 -19.29 1.29 0.78
N LEU A 112 -18.01 1.25 1.14
CA LEU A 112 -17.14 2.43 1.11
C LEU A 112 -16.99 3.00 -0.30
N SER A 113 -16.86 2.16 -1.34
CA SER A 113 -16.74 2.62 -2.73
C SER A 113 -17.99 3.30 -3.27
N ARG A 114 -19.15 3.06 -2.66
CA ARG A 114 -20.41 3.75 -2.97
C ARG A 114 -20.53 5.11 -2.28
N GLN A 115 -19.88 5.26 -1.13
CA GLN A 115 -20.03 6.43 -0.25
C GLN A 115 -18.90 7.44 -0.39
N TYR A 116 -17.70 6.98 -0.71
CA TYR A 116 -16.48 7.79 -0.70
C TYR A 116 -15.78 7.78 -2.06
N LYS A 117 -14.93 8.79 -2.27
CA LYS A 117 -14.06 8.84 -3.46
C LYS A 117 -13.10 7.66 -3.46
N TRP A 118 -12.85 7.09 -4.63
CA TRP A 118 -12.04 5.87 -4.77
C TRP A 118 -10.66 5.95 -4.11
N ALA A 119 -9.95 7.06 -4.25
CA ALA A 119 -8.64 7.24 -3.60
C ALA A 119 -8.70 7.11 -2.06
N PHE A 120 -9.77 7.60 -1.43
CA PHE A 120 -9.97 7.45 0.02
C PHE A 120 -10.19 5.98 0.40
N VAL A 121 -10.93 5.23 -0.42
CA VAL A 121 -11.14 3.79 -0.21
C VAL A 121 -9.83 3.01 -0.30
N LEU A 122 -8.95 3.40 -1.22
CA LEU A 122 -7.60 2.81 -1.32
C LEU A 122 -6.73 3.13 -0.10
N ASP A 123 -6.72 4.39 0.36
CA ASP A 123 -6.00 4.79 1.58
C ASP A 123 -6.48 3.98 2.79
N TYR A 124 -7.81 3.85 2.95
CA TYR A 124 -8.41 3.00 3.98
C TYR A 124 -8.00 1.54 3.84
N HIS A 125 -8.12 0.97 2.64
CA HIS A 125 -7.76 -0.42 2.37
C HIS A 125 -6.29 -0.70 2.75
N TRP A 126 -5.37 0.18 2.36
CA TRP A 126 -3.94 0.00 2.63
C TRP A 126 -3.62 0.04 4.12
N ALA A 127 -4.16 1.01 4.85
CA ALA A 127 -3.98 1.11 6.29
C ALA A 127 -4.61 -0.09 7.02
N TYR A 128 -5.87 -0.41 6.71
CA TYR A 128 -6.60 -1.52 7.31
C TYR A 128 -5.89 -2.85 7.05
N HIS A 129 -5.58 -3.17 5.79
CA HIS A 129 -4.89 -4.41 5.42
C HIS A 129 -3.50 -4.47 6.07
N GLY A 130 -2.76 -3.36 6.12
CA GLY A 130 -1.49 -3.28 6.84
C GLY A 130 -1.60 -3.71 8.30
N MET A 131 -2.60 -3.22 9.03
CA MET A 131 -2.85 -3.61 10.42
C MET A 131 -3.25 -5.08 10.55
N ARG A 132 -4.20 -5.56 9.72
CA ARG A 132 -4.66 -6.96 9.78
C ARG A 132 -3.54 -7.96 9.44
N ARG A 133 -2.56 -7.55 8.65
CA ARG A 133 -1.36 -8.33 8.40
C ARG A 133 -0.49 -8.51 9.64
N LEU A 134 -0.33 -7.45 10.43
CA LEU A 134 0.40 -7.52 11.71
C LEU A 134 -0.34 -8.41 12.70
N ASP A 135 -1.67 -8.26 12.78
CA ASP A 135 -2.53 -9.13 13.58
C ASP A 135 -2.33 -10.63 13.25
N MET A 136 -2.31 -10.98 11.96
CA MET A 136 -2.08 -12.37 11.53
C MET A 136 -0.67 -12.86 11.85
N LYS A 137 0.35 -11.99 11.78
CA LYS A 137 1.72 -12.32 12.21
C LYS A 137 1.78 -12.69 13.70
N ASP A 138 0.91 -12.08 14.51
CA ASP A 138 0.75 -12.38 15.92
C ASP A 138 -0.25 -13.54 16.19
N GLY A 139 -0.79 -14.15 15.12
CA GLY A 139 -1.69 -15.31 15.18
C GLY A 139 -3.19 -14.99 15.18
N PHE A 140 -3.59 -13.70 15.16
CA PHE A 140 -4.99 -13.29 15.17
C PHE A 140 -5.59 -13.24 13.75
N HIS A 141 -6.30 -14.30 13.37
CA HIS A 141 -6.89 -14.44 12.02
C HIS A 141 -8.37 -14.04 11.94
N ASP A 142 -9.02 -13.85 13.09
CA ASP A 142 -10.45 -13.55 13.26
C ASP A 142 -10.77 -12.05 13.22
N ARG A 143 -9.74 -11.20 13.17
CA ARG A 143 -9.90 -9.73 13.21
C ARG A 143 -10.29 -9.10 11.87
N TRP A 144 -10.37 -9.89 10.80
CA TRP A 144 -10.85 -9.41 9.51
C TRP A 144 -12.36 -9.15 9.53
N GLY A 145 -12.80 -8.10 8.84
CA GLY A 145 -14.22 -7.87 8.53
C GLY A 145 -14.98 -6.97 9.51
N ALA A 146 -14.43 -6.61 10.67
CA ALA A 146 -14.95 -5.52 11.47
C ALA A 146 -14.48 -4.18 10.87
N PRO A 147 -15.39 -3.23 10.55
CA PRO A 147 -15.00 -1.88 10.16
C PRO A 147 -14.16 -1.21 11.25
N ASP A 148 -13.12 -0.49 10.84
CA ASP A 148 -12.29 0.29 11.75
C ASP A 148 -12.76 1.74 11.73
N ALA A 149 -13.69 2.07 12.63
CA ALA A 149 -14.31 3.39 12.70
C ALA A 149 -13.30 4.47 13.06
N GLU A 150 -12.33 4.16 13.92
CA GLU A 150 -11.27 5.10 14.30
C GLU A 150 -10.34 5.38 13.12
N LEU A 151 -9.92 4.36 12.37
CA LEU A 151 -9.17 4.54 11.14
C LEU A 151 -9.95 5.40 10.12
N LEU A 152 -11.25 5.14 9.96
CA LEU A 152 -12.09 5.90 9.04
C LEU A 152 -12.15 7.38 9.45
N LEU A 153 -12.38 7.66 10.73
CA LEU A 153 -12.40 9.02 11.28
C LEU A 153 -11.05 9.72 11.12
N GLU A 154 -9.95 9.00 11.37
CA GLU A 154 -8.59 9.52 11.23
C GLU A 154 -8.30 9.94 9.79
N LEU A 155 -8.64 9.09 8.81
CA LEU A 155 -8.47 9.42 7.38
C LEU A 155 -9.38 10.55 6.91
N ILE A 156 -10.55 10.74 7.54
CA ILE A 156 -11.43 11.88 7.26
C ILE A 156 -10.83 13.18 7.82
N ARG A 157 -10.30 13.16 9.05
CA ARG A 157 -9.68 14.32 9.72
C ARG A 157 -8.36 14.72 9.08
N HIS A 158 -7.58 13.72 8.70
CA HIS A 158 -6.27 13.85 8.08
C HIS A 158 -6.26 13.10 6.76
N PRO A 159 -6.92 13.65 5.70
CA PRO A 159 -6.78 13.10 4.37
C PRO A 159 -5.29 13.04 4.08
N GLN A 160 -4.78 11.86 3.70
CA GLN A 160 -3.40 11.72 3.23
C GLN A 160 -3.19 12.83 2.21
N THR A 161 -2.46 13.89 2.61
CA THR A 161 -2.09 14.94 1.69
C THR A 161 -1.23 14.22 0.71
N ARG A 162 -1.81 13.95 -0.46
CA ARG A 162 -1.10 13.35 -1.57
C ARG A 162 0.25 14.02 -1.61
N GLY A 163 1.29 13.24 -1.86
CA GLY A 163 2.46 13.76 -2.53
C GLY A 163 2.06 14.26 -3.92
N SER A 164 1.18 15.26 -4.00
CA SER A 164 1.44 16.42 -4.77
C SER A 164 2.80 16.91 -4.31
N SER A 165 3.83 16.47 -5.01
CA SER A 165 4.68 17.44 -5.68
C SER A 165 3.78 18.38 -6.50
N SER A 166 2.92 19.16 -5.84
CA SER A 166 2.50 20.43 -6.32
C SER A 166 3.79 21.22 -6.22
N SER A 167 4.43 21.39 -7.37
CA SER A 167 5.00 22.67 -7.70
C SER A 167 3.88 23.70 -7.50
N GLY A 168 3.57 24.02 -6.24
CA GLY A 168 2.79 25.18 -5.90
C GLY A 168 3.58 26.32 -6.48
N LYS A 169 3.05 26.93 -7.55
CA LYS A 169 3.51 28.24 -7.97
C LYS A 169 3.27 29.14 -6.77
N SER A 170 4.27 29.23 -5.90
CA SER A 170 4.34 30.27 -4.89
C SER A 170 4.26 31.57 -5.66
N THR A 171 3.20 32.32 -5.40
CA THR A 171 2.99 33.69 -5.87
C THR A 171 3.99 34.67 -5.25
N ALA A 172 4.82 34.21 -4.30
CA ALA A 172 5.90 34.98 -3.71
C ALA A 172 7.05 35.20 -4.72
N PRO A 173 7.57 36.43 -4.85
CA PRO A 173 8.79 36.74 -5.59
C PRO A 173 9.93 35.78 -5.24
N LEU A 174 10.79 35.45 -6.22
CA LEU A 174 11.89 34.50 -6.02
C LEU A 174 12.79 34.86 -4.82
N GLU A 175 12.99 36.15 -4.60
CA GLU A 175 13.76 36.74 -3.50
C GLU A 175 13.20 36.39 -2.12
N GLU A 176 11.89 36.12 -2.01
CA GLU A 176 11.24 35.72 -0.77
C GLU A 176 11.20 34.21 -0.57
N GLN A 177 11.58 33.41 -1.58
CA GLN A 177 11.57 31.97 -1.46
C GLN A 177 12.88 31.44 -0.86
N PRO A 178 12.83 30.43 0.04
CA PRO A 178 14.03 29.84 0.60
C PRO A 178 14.86 29.15 -0.49
N CYS A 179 16.17 29.35 -0.45
CA CYS A 179 17.14 28.66 -1.29
C CYS A 179 17.31 27.21 -0.81
N TRP A 180 16.93 26.24 -1.64
CA TRP A 180 17.09 24.81 -1.31
C TRP A 180 18.55 24.37 -1.28
N GLY A 181 19.40 24.96 -2.13
CA GLY A 181 20.84 24.71 -2.12
C GLY A 181 21.47 25.14 -0.79
N TRP A 182 21.05 26.28 -0.24
CA TRP A 182 21.54 26.76 1.05
C TRP A 182 21.06 25.86 2.19
N ASN A 183 19.78 25.52 2.22
CA ASN A 183 19.21 24.59 3.20
C ASN A 183 19.87 23.19 3.16
N SER A 184 20.41 22.77 2.01
CA SER A 184 21.16 21.52 1.87
C SER A 184 22.68 21.66 2.01
N GLY A 185 23.20 22.84 2.34
CA GLY A 185 24.63 23.14 2.50
C GLY A 185 25.42 23.23 1.19
N LYS A 186 24.74 23.18 0.04
CA LYS A 186 25.33 23.19 -1.31
C LYS A 186 25.48 24.61 -1.91
N CYS A 187 24.66 25.56 -1.49
CA CYS A 187 24.77 26.96 -1.90
C CYS A 187 25.50 27.75 -0.80
N LYS A 188 26.67 28.32 -1.15
CA LYS A 188 27.51 29.12 -0.24
C LYS A 188 27.67 30.58 -0.67
N THR A 189 27.17 30.93 -1.86
CA THR A 189 27.34 32.26 -2.47
C THR A 189 26.21 33.18 -2.02
N SER A 190 26.55 34.36 -1.46
CA SER A 190 25.59 35.39 -1.05
C SER A 190 25.88 36.69 -1.83
N PRO A 191 24.91 37.23 -2.59
CA PRO A 191 23.54 36.74 -2.78
C PRO A 191 23.48 35.44 -3.59
N CYS A 192 22.38 34.68 -3.43
CA CYS A 192 22.17 33.41 -4.13
C CYS A 192 22.15 33.64 -5.66
N PRO A 193 22.89 32.84 -6.46
CA PRO A 193 22.87 32.95 -7.93
C PRO A 193 21.48 32.76 -8.55
N ASP A 194 20.62 31.98 -7.89
CA ASP A 194 19.25 31.72 -8.32
C ASP A 194 18.24 32.80 -7.82
N GLY A 195 18.73 33.88 -7.20
CA GLY A 195 17.91 34.98 -6.71
C GLY A 195 17.00 34.62 -5.52
N ARG A 196 17.29 33.55 -4.79
CA ARG A 196 16.50 33.05 -3.65
C ARG A 196 17.08 33.47 -2.29
N ALA A 197 16.24 33.65 -1.27
CA ALA A 197 16.69 33.98 0.08
C ALA A 197 17.41 32.82 0.79
N HIS A 198 18.55 33.11 1.39
CA HIS A 198 19.21 32.23 2.36
C HIS A 198 18.47 32.30 3.70
N LYS A 199 17.38 31.54 3.81
CA LYS A 199 16.59 31.40 5.03
C LYS A 199 16.10 29.97 5.23
N CYS A 200 15.94 29.59 6.49
CA CYS A 200 15.51 28.27 6.91
C CYS A 200 14.12 27.98 6.35
N LYS A 201 13.96 26.85 5.66
CA LYS A 201 12.65 26.50 5.08
C LYS A 201 11.59 26.15 6.13
N ILE A 202 11.99 25.89 7.38
CA ILE A 202 11.11 25.48 8.49
C ILE A 202 10.63 26.71 9.26
N CYS A 203 11.55 27.56 9.74
CA CYS A 203 11.23 28.70 10.61
C CYS A 203 11.46 30.08 9.96
N GLY A 204 12.07 30.15 8.77
CA GLY A 204 12.37 31.40 8.08
C GLY A 204 13.61 32.16 8.57
N SER A 205 14.37 31.62 9.54
CA SER A 205 15.59 32.26 10.06
C SER A 205 16.73 32.29 9.03
N PRO A 206 17.46 33.41 8.89
CA PRO A 206 18.65 33.48 8.02
C PRO A 206 19.92 32.90 8.67
N GLU A 207 19.88 32.58 9.96
CA GLU A 207 21.08 32.22 10.74
C GLU A 207 21.47 30.74 10.58
N HIS A 208 20.53 29.89 10.20
CA HIS A 208 20.74 28.44 10.16
C HIS A 208 19.99 27.76 9.01
N VAL A 209 20.56 26.65 8.52
CA VAL A 209 19.90 25.78 7.54
C VAL A 209 18.85 24.90 8.23
N ASN A 210 17.91 24.35 7.48
CA ASN A 210 16.81 23.55 8.07
C ASN A 210 17.23 22.30 8.87
N LYS A 211 18.50 21.88 8.79
CA LYS A 211 19.02 20.77 9.59
C LYS A 211 19.29 21.18 11.04
N ASP A 212 19.57 22.47 11.26
CA ASP A 212 19.94 23.05 12.55
C ASP A 212 18.77 23.87 13.15
N CYS A 213 17.56 23.64 12.65
CA CYS A 213 16.32 24.26 13.11
C CYS A 213 15.65 23.43 14.20
#